data_AF-A0A2E4ZR19-F1
#
_entry.id   AF-A0A2E4ZR19-F1
#
_cell.length_a   1.000
_cell.length_b   1.000
_cell.length_c   1.000
_cell.angle_alpha   90.00
_cell.angle_beta   90.00
_cell.angle_gamma   90.00
#
_symmetry.space_group_name_H-M   'P 1'
#
loop_
_entity.id
_entity.type
_entity.pdbx_description
1 polymer ?
#
loop_
_entity_poly.entity_id
_entity_poly.type
_entity_poly.pdbx_seq_one_letter_code
_entity_poly.pdbx_strand_id
1 'polypeptide(L)'
;MKYLMTLLALVVAVNDARGLCPNNWHIPSDSEYMVLEIELGMSESEANADGERGSDQGDQMKSSMENFYPWNGTNASGFSGISGGIYHIYEGSVLGDFLGCGSFWTASEIRESAWNRSLWHFTSQVVRESYDKRYGSSVRCIKDAE
;
A
#
# COMPACT_ATOMS: atom_id res chain seq x y z
N MET A 1 8.01 -11.46 -3.59
CA MET A 1 6.91 -11.10 -4.54
C MET A 1 7.42 -10.87 -5.96
N LYS A 2 7.31 -11.84 -6.90
CA LYS A 2 7.81 -11.65 -8.29
C LYS A 2 6.76 -11.18 -9.31
N TYR A 3 5.49 -11.11 -8.94
CA TYR A 3 4.40 -10.72 -9.85
C TYR A 3 3.42 -9.82 -9.11
N LEU A 4 3.43 -8.53 -9.44
CA LEU A 4 2.56 -7.51 -8.85
C LEU A 4 1.72 -6.87 -9.94
N MET A 5 0.39 -6.85 -9.77
CA MET A 5 -0.51 -6.10 -10.64
C MET A 5 -1.12 -4.93 -9.89
N THR A 6 -1.04 -3.75 -10.49
CA THR A 6 -1.61 -2.52 -9.95
C THR A 6 -3.04 -2.36 -10.41
N LEU A 7 -3.97 -2.21 -9.48
CA LEU A 7 -5.33 -1.78 -9.75
C LEU A 7 -5.63 -0.52 -8.93
N LEU A 8 -6.06 0.55 -9.58
CA LEU A 8 -6.70 1.65 -8.88
C LEU A 8 -8.10 1.17 -8.48
N ALA A 9 -8.32 0.92 -7.18
CA ALA A 9 -9.63 0.56 -6.65
C ALA A 9 -9.87 1.26 -5.32
N LEU A 10 -11.14 1.55 -5.03
CA LEU A 10 -11.64 1.97 -3.72
C LEU A 10 -11.70 0.76 -2.78
N VAL A 11 -11.61 0.96 -1.44
CA VAL A 11 -11.72 -0.17 -0.48
C VAL A 11 -13.05 -0.92 -0.61
N VAL A 12 -14.10 -0.24 -1.05
CA VAL A 12 -15.45 -0.82 -1.25
C VAL A 12 -15.41 -2.00 -2.22
N ALA A 13 -14.42 -2.05 -3.11
CA ALA A 13 -14.27 -3.13 -4.06
C ALA A 13 -13.42 -4.31 -3.52
N VAL A 14 -12.65 -4.13 -2.44
CA VAL A 14 -11.76 -5.16 -1.86
C VAL A 14 -12.53 -6.43 -1.46
N ASN A 15 -13.76 -6.25 -0.97
CA ASN A 15 -14.67 -7.33 -0.58
C ASN A 15 -15.83 -7.53 -1.57
N ASP A 16 -15.71 -7.03 -2.80
CA ASP A 16 -16.72 -7.26 -3.82
C ASP A 16 -16.72 -8.72 -4.24
N ALA A 17 -17.89 -9.36 -4.26
CA ALA A 17 -18.04 -10.76 -4.63
C ALA A 17 -17.58 -11.08 -6.07
N ARG A 18 -17.40 -10.06 -6.92
CA ARG A 18 -16.83 -10.19 -8.27
C ARG A 18 -15.30 -10.33 -8.27
N GLY A 19 -14.64 -10.03 -7.15
CA GLY A 19 -13.19 -10.05 -6.99
C GLY A 19 -12.51 -8.89 -7.73
N LEU A 20 -11.60 -8.19 -7.06
CA LEU A 20 -10.74 -7.20 -7.73
C LEU A 20 -9.58 -7.87 -8.47
N CYS A 21 -9.06 -8.94 -7.90
CA CYS A 21 -7.91 -9.64 -8.44
C CYS A 21 -8.33 -10.70 -9.46
N PRO A 22 -7.54 -10.91 -10.53
CA PRO A 22 -7.76 -12.03 -11.44
C PRO A 22 -7.69 -13.38 -10.71
N ASN A 23 -8.13 -14.46 -11.38
CA ASN A 23 -7.99 -15.81 -10.85
C ASN A 23 -6.52 -16.14 -10.53
N ASN A 24 -6.29 -16.77 -9.38
CA ASN A 24 -4.97 -17.08 -8.80
C ASN A 24 -4.16 -15.85 -8.37
N TRP A 25 -4.86 -14.77 -8.06
CA TRP A 25 -4.31 -13.57 -7.45
C TRP A 25 -5.20 -13.11 -6.31
N HIS A 26 -4.59 -12.51 -5.29
CA HIS A 26 -5.30 -11.97 -4.14
C HIS A 26 -4.73 -10.62 -3.72
N ILE A 27 -5.49 -9.92 -2.89
CA ILE A 27 -5.04 -8.70 -2.23
C ILE A 27 -4.15 -9.13 -1.06
N PRO A 28 -2.91 -8.63 -0.95
CA PRO A 28 -2.01 -9.01 0.12
C PRO A 28 -2.60 -8.65 1.49
N SER A 29 -2.45 -9.58 2.42
CA SER A 29 -2.66 -9.36 3.85
C SER A 29 -1.57 -8.47 4.44
N ASP A 30 -1.81 -7.96 5.65
CA ASP A 30 -0.82 -7.18 6.41
C ASP A 30 0.48 -7.97 6.62
N SER A 31 0.40 -9.26 6.92
CA SER A 31 1.56 -10.12 7.10
C SER A 31 2.34 -10.37 5.80
N GLU A 32 1.68 -10.41 4.63
CA GLU A 32 2.38 -10.56 3.36
C GLU A 32 3.15 -9.29 2.96
N TYR A 33 2.62 -8.11 3.33
CA TYR A 33 3.38 -6.87 3.26
C TYR A 33 4.57 -6.86 4.21
N MET A 34 4.42 -7.38 5.44
CA MET A 34 5.55 -7.48 6.37
C MET A 34 6.64 -8.40 5.83
N VAL A 35 6.28 -9.51 5.18
CA VAL A 35 7.26 -10.38 4.50
C VAL A 35 8.04 -9.61 3.44
N LEU A 36 7.38 -8.76 2.63
CA LEU A 36 8.07 -7.90 1.66
C LEU A 36 9.08 -6.99 2.34
N GLU A 37 8.65 -6.30 3.38
CA GLU A 37 9.46 -5.34 4.11
C GLU A 37 10.71 -6.01 4.70
N ILE A 38 10.55 -7.22 5.25
CA ILE A 38 11.64 -8.03 5.79
C ILE A 38 12.58 -8.53 4.68
N GLU A 39 12.05 -8.97 3.53
CA GLU A 39 12.86 -9.34 2.36
C GLU A 39 13.72 -8.18 1.85
N LEU A 40 13.25 -6.93 2.04
CA LEU A 40 13.98 -5.70 1.71
C LEU A 40 14.91 -5.21 2.82
N GLY A 41 15.10 -6.00 3.88
CA GLY A 41 16.08 -5.74 4.94
C GLY A 41 15.53 -5.08 6.21
N MET A 42 14.21 -4.92 6.35
CA MET A 42 13.62 -4.49 7.62
C MET A 42 13.71 -5.62 8.66
N SER A 43 13.98 -5.29 9.94
CA SER A 43 13.94 -6.32 10.98
C SER A 43 12.50 -6.77 11.27
N GLU A 44 12.32 -8.00 11.75
CA GLU A 44 11.00 -8.49 12.16
C GLU A 44 10.38 -7.61 13.27
N SER A 45 11.18 -7.12 14.22
CA SER A 45 10.71 -6.21 15.27
C SER A 45 10.19 -4.89 14.72
N GLU A 46 10.86 -4.33 13.71
CA GLU A 46 10.39 -3.12 13.04
C GLU A 46 9.14 -3.40 12.22
N ALA A 47 9.10 -4.52 11.48
CA ALA A 47 7.95 -4.89 10.66
C ALA A 47 6.66 -5.03 11.49
N ASN A 48 6.76 -5.48 12.74
CA ASN A 48 5.63 -5.62 13.66
C ASN A 48 5.19 -4.31 14.34
N ALA A 49 5.94 -3.21 14.19
CA ALA A 49 5.56 -1.93 14.78
C ALA A 49 4.42 -1.25 13.98
N ASP A 50 3.85 -0.20 14.57
CA ASP A 50 2.95 0.74 13.89
C ASP A 50 3.71 2.02 13.52
N GLY A 51 3.25 2.74 12.50
CA GLY A 51 3.83 4.00 12.04
C GLY A 51 4.96 3.84 11.02
N GLU A 52 5.88 4.81 11.02
CA GLU A 52 7.07 4.86 10.16
C GLU A 52 8.10 3.79 10.58
N ARG A 53 8.47 2.91 9.65
CA ARG A 53 9.32 1.73 9.92
C ARG A 53 10.40 1.51 8.86
N GLY A 54 11.48 0.85 9.29
CA GLY A 54 12.64 0.54 8.48
C GLY A 54 13.56 1.73 8.25
N SER A 55 14.46 1.61 7.28
CA SER A 55 15.44 2.62 6.91
C SER A 55 15.17 3.23 5.54
N ASP A 56 14.96 2.36 4.55
CA ASP A 56 14.90 2.72 3.13
C ASP A 56 13.91 1.84 2.34
N GLN A 57 13.17 0.96 3.01
CA GLN A 57 12.22 0.04 2.36
C GLN A 57 11.12 0.80 1.60
N GLY A 58 10.75 1.99 2.05
CA GLY A 58 9.84 2.86 1.32
C GLY A 58 10.42 3.31 -0.03
N ASP A 59 11.69 3.70 -0.08
CA ASP A 59 12.37 4.02 -1.35
C ASP A 59 12.52 2.79 -2.25
N GLN A 60 12.83 1.63 -1.67
CA GLN A 60 12.90 0.36 -2.39
C GLN A 60 11.53 -0.09 -2.98
N MET A 61 10.43 0.35 -2.38
CA MET A 61 9.06 0.08 -2.85
C MET A 61 8.54 1.12 -3.86
N LYS A 62 8.92 2.39 -3.71
CA LYS A 62 8.48 3.47 -4.61
C LYS A 62 9.02 3.25 -6.03
N SER A 63 8.24 3.64 -7.03
CA SER A 63 8.76 3.91 -8.38
C SER A 63 9.59 5.19 -8.40
N SER A 64 10.28 5.46 -9.50
CA SER A 64 10.89 6.76 -9.77
C SER A 64 10.01 7.55 -10.74
N MET A 65 9.58 8.76 -10.36
CA MET A 65 8.82 9.65 -11.24
C MET A 65 9.16 11.12 -10.99
N GLU A 66 9.32 11.90 -12.06
CA GLU A 66 9.32 13.36 -12.00
C GLU A 66 7.88 13.85 -11.85
N ASN A 67 7.50 14.25 -10.63
CA ASN A 67 6.19 14.79 -10.30
C ASN A 67 6.35 16.11 -9.53
N PHE A 68 5.23 16.76 -9.20
CA PHE A 68 5.23 17.98 -8.38
C PHE A 68 5.96 17.79 -7.04
N TYR A 69 5.84 16.59 -6.45
CA TYR A 69 6.68 16.13 -5.36
C TYR A 69 7.69 15.11 -5.89
N PRO A 70 9.00 15.27 -5.59
CA PRO A 70 10.01 14.28 -5.96
C PRO A 70 9.65 12.89 -5.42
N TRP A 71 9.42 11.93 -6.32
CA TRP A 71 9.05 10.57 -5.99
C TRP A 71 10.24 9.64 -6.27
N ASN A 72 11.27 9.76 -5.44
CA ASN A 72 12.62 9.23 -5.68
C ASN A 72 12.78 7.76 -5.26
N GLY A 73 11.89 6.88 -5.70
CA GLY A 73 12.03 5.45 -5.43
C GLY A 73 13.09 4.77 -6.29
N THR A 74 13.74 3.74 -5.75
CA THR A 74 14.66 2.87 -6.50
C THR A 74 13.94 1.69 -7.14
N ASN A 75 12.74 1.36 -6.65
CA ASN A 75 11.94 0.21 -7.05
C ASN A 75 12.69 -1.13 -7.00
N ALA A 76 13.67 -1.28 -6.10
CA ALA A 76 14.46 -2.52 -5.95
C ALA A 76 13.58 -3.75 -5.65
N SER A 77 12.41 -3.54 -5.04
CA SER A 77 11.41 -4.57 -4.76
C SER A 77 10.60 -5.03 -5.98
N GLY A 78 10.56 -4.25 -7.06
CA GLY A 78 9.60 -4.43 -8.16
C GLY A 78 8.17 -3.98 -7.83
N PHE A 79 7.89 -3.46 -6.62
CA PHE A 79 6.57 -3.06 -6.17
C PHE A 79 5.96 -1.90 -6.99
N SER A 80 6.81 -1.03 -7.53
CA SER A 80 6.47 0.09 -8.41
C SER A 80 5.43 1.03 -7.81
N GLY A 81 5.54 1.33 -6.51
CA GLY A 81 4.59 2.15 -5.77
C GLY A 81 4.54 3.58 -6.29
N ILE A 82 3.37 4.04 -6.73
CA ILE A 82 3.15 5.39 -7.27
C ILE A 82 2.45 6.29 -6.24
N SER A 83 2.60 7.61 -6.37
CA SER A 83 1.91 8.60 -5.53
C SER A 83 0.43 8.78 -5.94
N GLY A 84 -0.38 7.74 -5.70
CA GLY A 84 -1.82 7.73 -6.02
C GLY A 84 -2.71 8.51 -5.03
N GLY A 85 -2.11 9.00 -3.94
CA GLY A 85 -2.78 9.69 -2.85
C GLY A 85 -3.61 8.78 -1.95
N ILE A 86 -4.24 9.43 -0.98
CA ILE A 86 -5.32 8.90 -0.14
C ILE A 86 -6.42 9.95 -0.11
N TYR A 87 -7.68 9.51 -0.15
CA TYR A 87 -8.84 10.39 -0.09
C TYR A 87 -9.85 9.89 0.94
N HIS A 88 -10.56 10.81 1.60
CA HIS A 88 -11.61 10.45 2.55
C HIS A 88 -12.98 10.60 1.90
N ILE A 89 -13.81 9.56 1.95
CA ILE A 89 -15.17 9.61 1.40
C ILE A 89 -16.13 9.96 2.53
N TYR A 90 -16.82 11.09 2.39
CA TYR A 90 -17.85 11.51 3.32
C TYR A 90 -19.09 11.93 2.54
N GLU A 91 -20.24 11.32 2.86
CA GLU A 91 -21.54 11.61 2.22
C GLU A 91 -21.49 11.59 0.67
N GLY A 92 -20.72 10.66 0.09
CA GLY A 92 -20.59 10.53 -1.36
C GLY A 92 -19.68 11.56 -2.03
N SER A 93 -19.03 12.43 -1.26
CA SER A 93 -18.04 13.39 -1.73
C SER A 93 -16.63 12.97 -1.33
N VAL A 94 -15.67 13.24 -2.23
CA VAL A 94 -14.23 13.11 -1.94
C VAL A 94 -13.80 14.35 -1.15
N LEU A 95 -13.31 14.15 0.07
CA LEU A 95 -12.77 15.18 0.93
C LEU A 95 -11.27 14.96 1.13
N GLY A 96 -10.46 15.93 0.66
CA GLY A 96 -9.02 15.98 0.88
C GLY A 96 -8.24 14.99 0.01
N ASP A 97 -7.35 15.51 -0.84
CA ASP A 97 -6.40 14.72 -1.61
C ASP A 97 -5.00 14.94 -1.05
N PHE A 98 -4.42 13.92 -0.42
CA PHE A 98 -3.00 13.96 -0.05
C PHE A 98 -2.16 13.36 -1.17
N LEU A 99 -1.93 14.15 -2.23
CA LEU A 99 -1.20 13.70 -3.43
C LEU A 99 0.31 13.47 -3.21
N GLY A 100 0.83 13.79 -2.02
CA GLY A 100 2.22 13.54 -1.63
C GLY A 100 2.51 12.11 -1.16
N CYS A 101 1.54 11.20 -1.25
CA CYS A 101 1.70 9.81 -0.83
C CYS A 101 1.17 8.80 -1.86
N GLY A 102 1.55 7.55 -1.68
CA GLY A 102 0.92 6.39 -2.28
C GLY A 102 0.42 5.51 -1.15
N SER A 103 -0.89 5.33 -1.04
CA SER A 103 -1.50 4.48 -0.02
C SER A 103 -2.04 3.20 -0.64
N PHE A 104 -1.80 2.08 0.03
CA PHE A 104 -2.12 0.73 -0.43
C PHE A 104 -2.86 -0.04 0.67
N TRP A 105 -4.09 -0.43 0.40
CA TRP A 105 -4.88 -1.26 1.29
C TRP A 105 -4.36 -2.69 1.33
N THR A 106 -4.51 -3.32 2.50
CA THR A 106 -4.34 -4.76 2.69
C THR A 106 -5.71 -5.43 2.85
N ALA A 107 -5.76 -6.76 2.72
CA ALA A 107 -6.94 -7.56 3.02
C ALA A 107 -7.19 -7.75 4.53
N SER A 108 -6.33 -7.22 5.40
CA SER A 108 -6.42 -7.41 6.85
C SER A 108 -7.23 -6.29 7.52
N GLU A 109 -8.41 -6.65 8.00
CA GLU A 109 -9.37 -5.72 8.61
C GLU A 109 -9.29 -5.66 10.14
N ILE A 110 -9.64 -4.49 10.71
CA ILE A 110 -9.84 -4.27 12.15
C ILE A 110 -11.15 -3.53 12.35
N ARG A 111 -12.24 -4.26 12.64
CA ARG A 111 -13.58 -3.67 12.86
C ARG A 111 -13.99 -2.75 11.68
N GLU A 112 -14.09 -1.45 11.93
CA GLU A 112 -14.45 -0.41 10.95
C GLU A 112 -13.25 0.13 10.15
N SER A 113 -12.05 -0.39 10.43
CA SER A 113 -10.80 -0.01 9.79
C SER A 113 -10.17 -1.19 9.04
N ALA A 114 -9.14 -0.91 8.25
CA ALA A 114 -8.25 -1.92 7.67
C ALA A 114 -6.80 -1.46 7.77
N TRP A 115 -5.86 -2.40 7.71
CA TRP A 115 -4.44 -2.07 7.61
C TRP A 115 -4.10 -1.53 6.23
N ASN A 116 -3.23 -0.53 6.19
CA ASN A 116 -2.68 0.03 4.96
C ASN A 116 -1.16 0.15 5.05
N ARG A 117 -0.55 0.32 3.87
CA ARG A 117 0.82 0.79 3.71
C ARG A 117 0.81 2.11 2.98
N SER A 118 1.48 3.11 3.55
CA SER A 118 1.66 4.40 2.91
C SER A 118 3.14 4.65 2.65
N LEU A 119 3.43 5.09 1.43
CA LEU A 119 4.72 5.60 0.99
C LEU A 119 4.57 7.10 0.86
N TRP A 120 5.58 7.86 1.29
CA TRP A 120 5.54 9.32 1.25
C TRP A 120 6.73 9.87 0.48
N HIS A 121 6.56 11.05 -0.12
CA HIS A 121 7.61 11.68 -0.91
C HIS A 121 8.78 12.17 -0.05
N PHE A 122 8.55 12.45 1.23
CA PHE A 122 9.52 13.06 2.15
C PHE A 122 10.24 12.06 3.08
N THR A 123 9.84 10.79 3.07
CA THR A 123 10.51 9.75 3.87
C THR A 123 10.82 8.52 3.01
N SER A 124 11.91 7.85 3.39
CA SER A 124 12.37 6.59 2.81
C SER A 124 11.79 5.37 3.53
N GLN A 125 11.04 5.59 4.61
CA GLN A 125 10.43 4.54 5.43
C GLN A 125 9.06 4.12 4.89
N VAL A 126 8.59 2.96 5.35
CA VAL A 126 7.22 2.49 5.09
C VAL A 126 6.34 2.84 6.28
N VAL A 127 5.21 3.51 6.02
CA VAL A 127 4.22 3.81 7.06
C VAL A 127 3.18 2.68 7.11
N ARG A 128 2.99 2.06 8.28
CA ARG A 128 1.93 1.09 8.55
C ARG A 128 0.94 1.65 9.54
N GLU A 129 -0.30 1.81 9.09
CA GLU A 129 -1.36 2.36 9.91
C GLU A 129 -2.66 1.63 9.62
N SER A 130 -3.66 1.84 10.48
CA SER A 130 -5.03 1.46 10.16
C SER A 130 -5.85 2.70 9.89
N TYR A 131 -6.60 2.68 8.80
CA TYR A 131 -7.53 3.76 8.44
C TYR A 131 -8.95 3.20 8.43
N ASP A 132 -9.89 4.09 8.72
CA ASP A 132 -11.32 3.81 8.56
C ASP A 132 -11.60 3.38 7.11
N LYS A 133 -12.49 2.40 6.92
CA LYS A 133 -12.83 1.85 5.60
C LYS A 133 -13.50 2.88 4.67
N ARG A 134 -13.84 4.09 5.15
CA ARG A 134 -14.29 5.22 4.34
C ARG A 134 -13.15 5.93 3.60
N TYR A 135 -11.89 5.63 3.92
CA TYR A 135 -10.77 6.11 3.13
C TYR A 135 -10.64 5.30 1.83
N GLY A 136 -10.24 5.99 0.78
CA GLY A 136 -9.82 5.40 -0.48
C GLY A 136 -8.32 5.41 -0.60
N SER A 137 -7.77 4.22 -0.77
CA SER A 137 -6.37 3.94 -1.06
C SER A 137 -6.33 2.92 -2.19
N SER A 138 -5.21 2.83 -2.90
CA SER A 138 -5.04 1.85 -3.97
C SER A 138 -5.04 0.42 -3.44
N VAL A 139 -5.27 -0.56 -4.30
CA VAL A 139 -5.05 -1.97 -3.98
C VAL A 139 -3.99 -2.55 -4.90
N ARG A 140 -3.33 -3.60 -4.45
CA ARG A 140 -2.44 -4.40 -5.29
C ARG A 140 -2.92 -5.83 -5.28
N CYS A 141 -2.76 -6.51 -6.41
CA CYS A 141 -2.93 -7.95 -6.46
C CYS A 141 -1.55 -8.61 -6.53
N ILE A 142 -1.37 -9.66 -5.74
CA ILE A 142 -0.21 -10.56 -5.79
C ILE A 142 -0.67 -11.93 -6.26
N LYS A 143 0.18 -12.63 -7.01
CA LYS A 143 -0.12 -13.99 -7.48
C LYS A 143 0.02 -14.97 -6.31
N ASP A 144 -0.92 -15.91 -6.20
CA ASP A 144 -0.83 -17.02 -5.26
C ASP A 144 0.44 -17.85 -5.50
N ALA A 145 1.01 -18.40 -4.42
CA ALA A 145 2.06 -19.41 -4.53
C ALA A 145 1.45 -20.72 -5.09
N GLU A 146 2.15 -21.34 -6.04
CA GLU A 146 1.78 -22.67 -6.56
C GLU A 146 2.04 -23.79 -5.55
#